data_AF-A0A7W2Y0N4-F1
#
_entry.id   AF-A0A7W2Y0N4-F1
#
_cell.length_a   1.000
_cell.length_b   1.000
_cell.length_c   1.000
_cell.angle_alpha   90.00
_cell.angle_beta   90.00
_cell.angle_gamma   90.00
#
_symmetry.space_group_name_H-M   'P 1'
#
loop_
_entity.id
_entity.type
_entity.pdbx_description
1 polymer ?
#
loop_
_entity_poly.entity_id
_entity_poly.type
_entity_poly.pdbx_seq_one_letter_code
_entity_poly.pdbx_strand_id
1 'polypeptide(L)' 'MKYKKLLKKFEMEMIRTIPWNVSFKNVDVWFQDEARFAQQNTTTRLWATKGTRPRAVKQQQFEYAYLFGAVCTATGDTEH' A
#
# COMPACT_ATOMS: atom_id res chain seq x y z
N MET A 1 5.29 15.88 12.15
CA MET A 1 6.29 16.71 11.43
C MET A 1 7.66 16.03 11.31
N LYS A 2 7.72 14.70 11.13
CA LYS A 2 8.99 13.94 11.00
C LYS A 2 9.35 13.71 9.53
N TYR A 3 8.32 13.55 8.70
CA TYR A 3 8.35 13.28 7.26
C TYR A 3 8.97 14.42 6.43
N LYS A 4 8.72 15.70 6.79
CA LYS A 4 9.34 16.86 6.11
C LYS A 4 10.89 16.85 6.18
N LYS A 5 11.49 16.23 7.20
CA LYS A 5 12.96 16.10 7.31
C LYS A 5 13.52 14.97 6.42
N LEU A 6 12.76 13.91 6.20
CA LEU A 6 13.18 12.77 5.37
C LEU A 6 13.15 13.11 3.89
N LEU A 7 12.09 13.78 3.42
CA LEU A 7 11.96 14.21 2.02
C LEU A 7 13.06 15.20 1.59
N LYS A 8 13.58 16.02 2.52
CA LYS A 8 14.70 16.94 2.24
C LYS A 8 16.01 16.25 1.85
N LYS A 9 16.22 14.99 2.23
CA LYS A 9 17.44 14.24 1.89
C LYS A 9 17.32 13.44 0.59
N PHE A 10 16.09 13.17 0.16
CA PHE A 10 15.78 12.30 -0.97
C PHE A 10 16.39 12.80 -2.29
N GLU A 11 16.22 14.09 -2.60
CA GLU A 11 16.73 14.71 -3.83
C GLU A 11 18.26 14.58 -3.96
N MET A 12 18.98 14.85 -2.86
CA MET A 12 20.44 14.73 -2.83
C MET A 12 20.94 13.29 -3.01
N GLU A 13 20.22 12.28 -2.52
CA GLU A 13 20.59 10.89 -2.76
C GLU A 13 20.28 10.42 -4.18
N MET A 14 19.16 10.88 -4.76
CA MET A 14 18.82 10.58 -6.14
C MET A 14 19.86 11.15 -7.11
N ILE A 15 20.28 12.41 -6.92
CA ILE A 15 21.32 13.04 -7.74
C ILE A 15 22.64 12.25 -7.70
N ARG A 16 22.96 11.58 -6.58
CA ARG A 16 24.17 10.74 -6.46
C ARG A 16 24.05 9.39 -7.17
N THR A 17 22.83 8.88 -7.31
CA THR A 17 22.55 7.57 -7.92
C THR A 17 22.39 7.65 -9.43
N ILE A 18 21.85 8.77 -9.92
CA ILE A 18 21.63 9.00 -11.36
C ILE A 18 22.98 9.16 -12.09
N PRO A 19 23.12 8.65 -13.33
CA PRO A 19 24.32 8.86 -14.13
C PRO A 19 24.64 10.35 -14.32
N TRP A 20 25.93 10.71 -14.29
CA TRP A 20 26.38 12.10 -14.34
C TRP A 20 25.91 12.92 -15.56
N ASN A 21 25.56 12.23 -16.65
CA ASN A 21 25.10 12.85 -17.90
C ASN A 21 23.56 13.03 -17.98
N VAL A 22 22.82 12.70 -16.92
CA VAL A 22 21.36 12.81 -16.86
C VAL A 22 20.96 13.80 -15.75
N SER A 23 20.16 14.81 -16.11
CA SER A 23 19.62 15.75 -15.13
C SER A 23 18.50 15.11 -14.33
N PHE A 24 18.45 15.39 -13.01
CA PHE A 24 17.35 14.94 -12.14
C PHE A 24 15.96 15.37 -12.65
N LYS A 25 15.87 16.50 -13.36
CA LYS A 25 14.61 16.98 -13.96
C LYS A 25 14.06 16.08 -15.06
N ASN A 26 14.89 15.19 -15.61
CA ASN A 26 14.53 14.26 -16.69
C ASN A 26 14.31 12.84 -16.15
N VAL A 27 14.18 12.67 -14.83
CA VAL A 27 14.00 11.38 -14.18
C VAL A 27 12.64 11.35 -13.50
N ASP A 28 11.80 10.40 -13.92
CA ASP A 28 10.53 10.13 -13.26
C ASP A 28 10.75 9.22 -12.05
N VAL A 29 10.19 9.63 -10.91
CA VAL A 29 10.28 8.88 -9.66
C VAL A 29 8.97 8.12 -9.45
N TRP A 30 9.08 6.80 -9.53
CA TRP A 30 7.97 5.88 -9.33
C TRP A 30 8.04 5.27 -7.93
N PHE A 31 6.90 5.30 -7.23
CA PHE A 31 6.73 4.65 -5.94
C PHE A 31 5.90 3.40 -6.13
N GLN A 32 6.50 2.25 -5.85
CA GLN A 32 5.85 0.95 -5.93
C GLN A 32 5.42 0.48 -4.53
N ASP A 33 4.25 -0.13 -4.44
CA ASP A 33 3.78 -0.82 -3.24
C ASP A 33 2.99 -2.09 -3.60
N GLU A 34 2.85 -2.97 -2.62
CA GLU A 34 2.08 -4.21 -2.70
C GLU A 34 1.00 -4.20 -1.62
N ALA A 35 -0.25 -4.42 -2.05
CA ALA A 35 -1.39 -4.48 -1.17
C ALA A 35 -2.11 -5.83 -1.29
N ARG A 36 -2.37 -6.47 -0.15
CA ARG A 36 -3.17 -7.68 -0.07
C ARG A 36 -4.61 -7.33 0.32
N PHE A 37 -5.55 -7.68 -0.55
CA PHE A 37 -6.98 -7.49 -0.34
C PHE A 37 -7.68 -8.83 -0.09
N ALA A 38 -8.51 -8.90 0.94
CA ALA A 38 -9.30 -10.08 1.24
C ALA A 38 -10.53 -9.69 2.06
N GLN A 39 -11.64 -10.40 1.87
CA GLN A 39 -12.79 -10.25 2.75
C GLN A 39 -12.57 -11.10 4.00
N GLN A 40 -12.27 -10.45 5.12
CA GLN A 40 -12.19 -11.12 6.42
C GLN A 40 -13.52 -10.96 7.16
N ASN A 41 -14.26 -12.05 7.35
CA ASN A 41 -15.45 -12.02 8.19
C ASN A 41 -15.03 -11.86 9.67
N THR A 42 -15.35 -10.72 10.26
CA THR A 42 -14.96 -10.37 11.65
C THR A 42 -15.90 -10.97 12.69
N THR A 43 -17.13 -11.29 12.29
CA THR A 43 -18.22 -11.63 13.21
C THR A 43 -18.17 -13.10 13.63
N THR A 44 -17.87 -13.34 14.90
CA THR A 44 -17.94 -14.67 15.54
C THR A 44 -19.26 -14.91 16.28
N ARG A 45 -20.16 -13.92 16.29
CA ARG A 45 -21.44 -13.96 17.00
C ARG A 45 -22.59 -13.95 16.01
N LEU A 46 -23.34 -15.04 15.96
CA LEU A 46 -24.48 -15.17 15.05
C LEU A 46 -25.73 -14.51 15.63
N TRP A 47 -26.63 -14.10 14.74
CA TRP A 47 -28.00 -13.77 15.11
C TRP A 47 -28.77 -15.03 15.48
N ALA A 48 -29.63 -14.92 16.50
CA ALA A 48 -30.56 -15.96 16.89
C ALA A 48 -31.95 -15.37 17.08
N THR A 49 -32.97 -16.21 16.93
CA THR A 49 -34.39 -15.81 16.96
C THR A 49 -34.82 -15.15 18.27
N LYS A 50 -34.31 -15.60 19.43
CA LYS A 50 -34.54 -14.95 20.73
C LYS A 50 -33.50 -15.38 21.78
N GLY A 51 -33.12 -14.45 22.66
CA GLY A 51 -32.48 -14.73 23.96
C GLY A 51 -31.05 -15.30 23.95
N THR A 52 -30.49 -15.66 22.80
CA THR A 52 -29.16 -16.28 22.72
C THR A 52 -28.26 -15.56 21.71
N ARG A 53 -26.94 -15.64 21.92
CA ARG A 53 -25.93 -15.10 21.00
C ARG A 53 -24.84 -16.14 20.74
N PRO A 54 -25.12 -17.14 19.86
CA PRO A 54 -24.23 -18.27 19.61
C PRO A 54 -22.84 -17.81 19.14
N ARG A 55 -21.80 -18.54 19.56
CA ARG A 55 -20.43 -18.35 19.06
C ARG A 55 -20.19 -19.30 17.90
N ALA A 56 -19.87 -18.74 16.74
CA ALA A 56 -19.28 -19.48 15.62
C ALA A 56 -17.76 -19.39 15.70
N VAL A 57 -17.09 -20.46 15.26
CA VAL A 57 -15.63 -20.47 15.10
C VAL A 57 -15.25 -19.43 14.06
N LYS A 58 -14.26 -18.59 14.37
CA LYS A 58 -13.75 -17.61 13.42
C LYS A 58 -13.02 -18.34 12.29
N GLN A 59 -13.62 -18.39 11.11
CA GLN A 59 -12.92 -18.84 9.91
C GLN A 59 -11.76 -17.89 9.63
N GLN A 60 -10.57 -18.43 9.40
CA GLN A 60 -9.35 -17.66 9.06
C GLN A 60 -8.90 -17.90 7.62
N GLN A 61 -9.50 -18.88 6.95
CA GLN A 61 -9.24 -19.21 5.56
C GLN A 61 -10.14 -18.35 4.68
N PHE A 62 -9.54 -17.32 4.09
CA PHE A 62 -10.18 -16.42 3.13
C PHE A 62 -9.35 -16.39 1.86
N GLU A 63 -10.04 -16.25 0.74
CA GLU A 63 -9.39 -15.91 -0.52
C GLU A 63 -8.85 -14.49 -0.44
N TYR A 64 -7.68 -14.29 -1.05
CA TYR A 64 -7.00 -13.01 -1.11
C TYR A 64 -6.57 -12.73 -2.54
N ALA A 65 -6.53 -11.46 -2.89
CA ALA A 65 -5.93 -10.94 -4.09
C ALA A 65 -4.72 -10.08 -3.72
N TYR A 66 -3.68 -10.16 -4.54
CA TYR A 66 -2.52 -9.28 -4.48
C TYR A 66 -2.65 -8.22 -5.56
N LEU A 67 -2.49 -6.97 -5.18
CA LEU A 67 -2.39 -5.85 -6.10
C LEU A 67 -1.00 -5.24 -5.94
N PHE A 68 -0.29 -5.19 -7.05
CA PHE A 68 0.93 -4.42 -7.18
C PHE A 68 0.56 -3.13 -7.90
N GLY A 69 1.20 -2.04 -7.51
CA GLY A 69 0.97 -0.78 -8.19
C GLY A 69 2.18 0.13 -8.03
N ALA A 70 2.44 0.91 -9.06
CA ALA A 70 3.42 1.98 -9.02
C ALA A 70 2.75 3.30 -9.42
N VAL A 71 3.14 4.40 -8.77
CA VAL A 71 2.63 5.74 -9.06
C VAL A 71 3.79 6.69 -9.28
N CYS A 72 3.73 7.45 -10.36
CA CYS A 72 4.63 8.58 -10.60
C CYS A 72 4.13 9.81 -9.86
N THR A 73 4.94 10.38 -8.95
CA THR A 73 4.54 11.59 -8.20
C THR A 73 4.49 12.87 -9.04
N ALA A 74 5.18 12.89 -10.18
CA ALA A 74 5.27 14.07 -11.02
C ALA A 74 4.07 14.21 -11.96
N THR A 75 3.63 13.11 -12.56
CA THR A 75 2.54 13.09 -13.55
C THR A 75 1.23 12.55 -13.01
N GLY A 76 1.28 11.74 -11.94
CA GLY A 76 0.12 11.01 -11.43
C GLY A 76 -0.21 9.75 -12.24
N ASP A 77 0.66 9.36 -13.17
CA ASP A 77 0.50 8.12 -13.92
C ASP A 77 0.62 6.91 -12.99
N THR A 78 -0.14 5.87 -13.30
CA THR A 78 -0.22 4.65 -12.50
C THR A 78 0.02 3.43 -13.38
N GLU A 79 0.89 2.54 -12.90
CA GLU A 79 1.11 1.21 -13.48
C GLU A 79 0.64 0.16 -12.46
N HIS A 80 0.03 -0.93 -12.94
CA HIS A 80 -0.55 -2.01 -12.13
C HIS A 80 -0.03 -3.37 -12.61
#